data_AF-A0A167WSY6-F1
#
_entry.id   AF-A0A167WSY6-F1
#
_cell.length_a   1.000
_cell.length_b   1.000
_cell.length_c   1.000
_cell.angle_alpha   90.00
_cell.angle_beta   90.00
_cell.angle_gamma   90.00
#
_symmetry.space_group_name_H-M   'P 1'
#
loop_
_entity.id
_entity.type
_entity.pdbx_description
1 polymer ?
#
loop_
_entity_poly.entity_id
_entity_poly.type
_entity_poly.pdbx_seq_one_letter_code
_entity_poly.pdbx_strand_id
1 'polypeptide(L)'
;QVDDFCTQYHPKTGCSTRVVQFDQYGHEEPKLHIPTDKKPWISFRTKLNLELSELMLKAALNRKQITKLISLVHRACAHKEEDEGFTVTSYRDLDTMWESAKKKCVAFKKKTVSVPYRQEMRTYDFHFRPLWDWPMNIVDHPRLAPQFTWDAE
;
A
#
# COMPACT_ATOMS: atom_id res chain seq x y z
N GLN A 1 21.36 -52.63 33.62
CA GLN A 1 20.66 -52.46 32.34
C GLN A 1 21.05 -51.07 31.85
N VAL A 2 21.93 -51.00 30.84
CA VAL A 2 22.84 -49.85 30.63
C VAL A 2 22.50 -49.01 29.38
N ASP A 3 21.52 -49.41 28.57
CA ASP A 3 21.33 -48.83 27.22
C ASP A 3 19.87 -48.37 26.94
N ASP A 4 19.24 -47.65 27.88
CA ASP A 4 17.92 -47.05 27.66
C ASP A 4 18.00 -45.51 27.71
N PHE A 5 17.40 -44.83 26.74
CA PHE A 5 17.30 -43.38 26.67
C PHE A 5 16.07 -42.87 27.45
N CYS A 6 16.28 -41.98 28.41
CA CYS A 6 15.20 -41.29 29.12
C CYS A 6 15.04 -39.86 28.59
N THR A 7 13.89 -39.56 28.00
CA THR A 7 13.51 -38.21 27.58
C THR A 7 12.51 -37.62 28.57
N GLN A 8 12.94 -36.56 29.26
CA GLN A 8 12.08 -35.78 30.16
C GLN A 8 11.56 -34.55 29.42
N TYR A 9 10.25 -34.32 29.46
CA TYR A 9 9.62 -33.17 28.82
C TYR A 9 9.35 -32.05 29.82
N HIS A 10 9.21 -30.82 29.31
CA HIS A 10 8.95 -29.66 30.14
C HIS A 10 7.57 -29.77 30.84
N PRO A 11 7.42 -29.40 32.13
CA PRO A 11 6.20 -29.64 32.92
C PRO A 11 4.90 -29.09 32.31
N LYS A 12 4.99 -27.98 31.55
CA LYS A 12 3.83 -27.36 30.87
C LYS A 12 3.30 -28.14 29.65
N THR A 13 4.04 -29.13 29.17
CA THR A 13 3.62 -29.91 27.98
C THR A 13 2.62 -31.02 28.31
N GLY A 14 2.49 -31.38 29.60
CA GLY A 14 1.61 -32.48 30.04
C GLY A 14 2.07 -33.87 29.58
N CYS A 15 3.22 -33.97 28.90
CA CYS A 15 3.77 -35.23 28.43
C CYS A 15 4.49 -35.96 29.57
N SER A 16 4.25 -37.27 29.69
CA SER A 16 4.96 -38.13 30.63
C SER A 16 6.39 -38.42 30.14
N THR A 17 7.28 -38.71 31.09
CA THR A 17 8.65 -39.16 30.82
C THR A 17 8.64 -40.37 29.90
N ARG A 18 9.41 -40.31 28.82
CA ARG A 18 9.51 -41.37 27.81
C ARG A 18 10.82 -42.12 28.00
N VAL A 19 10.77 -43.44 28.13
CA VAL A 19 11.95 -44.31 28.14
C VAL A 19 11.93 -45.16 26.87
N VAL A 20 13.01 -45.12 26.10
CA VAL A 20 13.15 -45.84 24.83
C VAL A 20 14.42 -46.66 24.86
N GLN A 21 14.35 -47.92 24.44
CA GLN A 21 15.52 -48.78 24.35
C GLN A 21 16.44 -48.31 23.22
N PHE A 22 17.76 -48.48 23.38
CA PHE A 22 18.75 -48.03 22.40
C PHE A 22 18.49 -48.53 20.98
N ASP A 23 18.06 -49.79 20.83
CA ASP A 23 17.75 -50.44 19.56
C ASP A 23 16.50 -49.89 18.85
N GLN A 24 15.68 -49.11 19.57
CA GLN A 24 14.45 -48.48 19.05
C GLN A 24 14.62 -46.96 18.89
N TYR A 25 15.70 -46.38 19.40
CA TYR A 25 15.92 -44.94 19.40
C TYR A 25 16.31 -44.44 18.00
N GLY A 26 15.51 -43.54 17.44
CA GLY A 26 15.72 -42.99 16.09
C GLY A 26 15.09 -43.78 14.93
N HIS A 27 14.45 -44.92 15.21
CA HIS A 27 13.69 -45.69 14.21
C HIS A 27 12.26 -45.19 14.01
N GLU A 28 11.79 -44.27 14.85
CA GLU A 28 10.54 -43.55 14.61
C GLU A 28 10.81 -42.40 13.63
N GLU A 29 10.27 -42.51 12.41
CA GLU A 29 10.12 -41.34 11.56
C GLU A 29 9.38 -40.26 12.36
N PRO A 30 9.89 -39.02 12.41
CA PRO A 30 9.15 -37.93 13.02
C PRO A 30 7.80 -37.88 12.31
N LYS A 31 6.72 -38.17 13.05
CA LYS A 31 5.38 -37.81 12.62
C LYS A 31 5.37 -36.29 12.58
N LEU A 32 5.81 -35.72 11.47
CA LEU A 32 5.56 -34.33 11.16
C LEU A 32 4.05 -34.24 11.12
N HIS A 33 3.47 -33.78 12.22
CA HIS A 33 2.15 -33.17 12.20
C HIS A 33 2.31 -31.91 11.36
N ILE A 34 2.35 -32.08 10.04
CA ILE A 34 2.10 -30.99 9.11
C ILE A 34 0.65 -30.65 9.38
N PRO A 35 0.35 -29.50 10.00
CA PRO A 35 -1.03 -29.09 10.16
C PRO A 35 -1.59 -29.07 8.76
N THR A 36 -2.55 -29.95 8.49
CA THR A 36 -3.30 -29.95 7.24
C THR A 36 -4.29 -28.80 7.37
N ASP A 37 -3.77 -27.57 7.49
CA ASP A 37 -4.58 -26.38 7.59
C ASP A 37 -5.31 -26.26 6.26
N LYS A 38 -6.59 -26.64 6.29
CA LYS A 38 -7.48 -26.62 5.11
C LYS A 38 -7.55 -25.23 4.46
N LYS A 39 -7.07 -24.19 5.16
CA LYS A 39 -6.96 -22.80 4.71
C LYS A 39 -5.68 -22.17 5.26
N PRO A 40 -4.60 -22.02 4.46
CA PRO A 40 -3.34 -21.43 4.90
C PRO A 40 -3.44 -19.95 5.31
N TRP A 41 -4.58 -19.29 5.09
CA TRP A 41 -4.85 -17.88 5.41
C TRP A 41 -5.64 -17.65 6.71
N ILE A 42 -5.75 -18.65 7.61
CA ILE A 42 -6.51 -18.55 8.87
C ILE A 42 -6.12 -17.31 9.69
N SER A 43 -4.83 -17.00 9.79
CA SER A 43 -4.31 -15.85 10.54
C SER A 43 -4.84 -14.50 10.03
N PHE A 44 -5.24 -14.41 8.75
CA PHE A 44 -5.75 -13.19 8.12
C PHE A 44 -7.29 -13.10 8.15
N ARG A 45 -7.98 -14.08 8.73
CA ARG A 45 -9.45 -14.23 8.82
C ARG A 45 -10.14 -14.48 7.48
N THR A 46 -9.71 -13.83 6.39
CA THR A 46 -10.27 -14.01 5.04
C THR A 46 -9.13 -14.08 4.01
N LYS A 47 -9.41 -14.71 2.86
CA LYS A 47 -8.49 -14.75 1.72
C LYS A 47 -8.22 -13.34 1.17
N LEU A 48 -9.24 -12.49 1.10
CA LEU A 48 -9.11 -11.11 0.64
C LEU A 48 -8.17 -10.28 1.54
N ASN A 49 -8.23 -10.47 2.86
CA ASN A 49 -7.33 -9.78 3.78
C ASN A 49 -5.87 -10.22 3.58
N LEU A 50 -5.64 -11.51 3.27
CA LEU A 50 -4.31 -11.99 2.92
C LEU A 50 -3.81 -11.29 1.64
N GLU A 51 -4.58 -11.34 0.55
CA GLU A 51 -4.20 -10.74 -0.74
C GLU A 51 -3.96 -9.22 -0.61
N LEU A 52 -4.82 -8.52 0.14
CA LEU A 52 -4.66 -7.10 0.41
C LEU A 52 -3.38 -6.82 1.22
N SER A 53 -3.10 -7.62 2.26
CA SER A 53 -1.88 -7.47 3.07
C SER A 53 -0.61 -7.76 2.27
N GLU A 54 -0.65 -8.75 1.37
CA GLU A 54 0.45 -9.08 0.48
C GLU A 54 0.73 -7.92 -0.49
N LEU A 55 -0.32 -7.29 -1.03
CA LEU A 55 -0.18 -6.09 -1.86
C LEU A 55 0.41 -4.92 -1.07
N MET A 56 -0.07 -4.66 0.15
CA MET A 56 0.45 -3.60 1.01
C MET A 56 1.95 -3.80 1.31
N LEU A 57 2.36 -5.05 1.54
CA LEU A 57 3.76 -5.41 1.79
C LEU A 57 4.62 -5.24 0.52
N LYS A 58 4.15 -5.77 -0.62
CA LYS A 58 4.83 -5.63 -1.93
C LYS A 58 5.01 -4.17 -2.35
N ALA A 59 4.04 -3.31 -2.03
CA ALA A 59 4.09 -1.88 -2.30
C ALA A 59 4.85 -1.08 -1.23
N ALA A 60 5.43 -1.74 -0.21
CA ALA A 60 6.16 -1.13 0.89
C ALA A 60 5.40 0.03 1.57
N LEU A 61 4.08 -0.13 1.74
CA LEU A 61 3.25 0.92 2.32
C LEU A 61 3.62 1.15 3.79
N ASN A 62 3.77 2.41 4.17
CA ASN A 62 3.98 2.78 5.56
C ASN A 62 2.67 2.70 6.38
N ARG A 63 2.80 2.76 7.71
CA ARG A 63 1.65 2.67 8.62
C ARG A 63 0.53 3.64 8.29
N LYS A 64 0.85 4.90 7.94
CA LYS A 64 -0.17 5.91 7.60
C LYS A 64 -0.92 5.55 6.31
N GLN A 65 -0.20 5.09 5.29
CA GLN A 65 -0.78 4.64 4.02
C GLN A 65 -1.67 3.42 4.22
N ILE A 66 -1.23 2.42 5.01
CA ILE A 66 -2.02 1.23 5.34
C ILE A 66 -3.32 1.62 6.04
N THR A 67 -3.26 2.45 7.09
CA THR A 67 -4.44 2.92 7.82
C THR A 67 -5.41 3.65 6.89
N LYS A 68 -4.89 4.50 5.99
CA LYS A 68 -5.72 5.22 5.02
C LYS A 68 -6.39 4.27 4.02
N LEU A 69 -5.66 3.29 3.50
CA LEU A 69 -6.18 2.31 2.55
C LEU A 69 -7.31 1.48 3.18
N ILE A 70 -7.12 0.98 4.41
CA ILE A 70 -8.16 0.25 5.15
C ILE A 70 -9.43 1.10 5.31
N SER A 71 -9.27 2.38 5.70
CA SER A 71 -10.40 3.31 5.82
C SER A 71 -11.13 3.53 4.49
N LEU A 72 -10.41 3.65 3.37
CA LEU A 72 -11.01 3.79 2.05
C LEU A 72 -11.79 2.55 1.63
N VAL A 73 -11.25 1.35 1.87
CA VAL A 73 -11.94 0.08 1.56
C VAL A 73 -13.23 -0.02 2.36
N HIS A 74 -13.21 0.28 3.67
CA HIS A 74 -14.43 0.27 4.49
C HIS A 74 -15.48 1.28 4.00
N ARG A 75 -15.06 2.50 3.64
CA ARG A 75 -15.97 3.51 3.08
C ARG A 75 -16.56 3.06 1.75
N ALA A 76 -15.73 2.53 0.85
CA ALA A 76 -16.17 1.99 -0.44
C ALA A 76 -17.19 0.85 -0.30
N CYS A 77 -17.04 0.00 0.73
CA CYS A 77 -18.01 -1.05 1.01
C CYS A 77 -19.31 -0.53 1.64
N ALA A 78 -19.27 0.56 2.40
CA ALA A 78 -20.42 1.11 3.12
C ALA A 78 -21.31 2.00 2.26
N HIS A 79 -20.72 2.81 1.37
CA HIS A 79 -21.45 3.80 0.56
C HIS A 79 -21.68 3.27 -0.86
N LYS A 80 -22.95 3.06 -1.21
CA LYS A 80 -23.39 2.67 -2.56
C LYS A 80 -24.12 3.79 -3.33
N GLU A 81 -24.29 4.95 -2.71
CA GLU A 81 -24.94 6.11 -3.32
C GLU A 81 -23.98 6.84 -4.28
N GLU A 82 -24.54 7.49 -5.30
CA GLU A 82 -23.83 7.97 -6.49
C GLU A 82 -22.72 8.99 -6.20
N ASP A 83 -22.83 9.79 -5.12
CA ASP A 83 -21.89 10.87 -4.81
C ASP A 83 -20.68 10.45 -3.93
N GLU A 84 -20.77 9.31 -3.21
CA GLU A 84 -19.67 8.81 -2.35
C GLU A 84 -19.25 7.36 -2.65
N GLY A 85 -19.87 6.72 -3.64
CA GLY A 85 -19.52 5.38 -4.08
C GLY A 85 -18.13 5.30 -4.73
N PHE A 86 -17.43 4.19 -4.49
CA PHE A 86 -16.19 3.90 -5.21
C PHE A 86 -16.51 3.36 -6.61
N THR A 87 -16.24 4.17 -7.65
CA THR A 87 -16.65 3.89 -9.04
C THR A 87 -15.52 3.38 -9.95
N VAL A 88 -14.27 3.38 -9.48
CA VAL A 88 -13.12 2.98 -10.30
C VAL A 88 -13.10 1.45 -10.45
N THR A 89 -13.16 0.94 -11.69
CA THR A 89 -13.18 -0.51 -11.96
C THR A 89 -11.87 -1.03 -12.53
N SER A 90 -11.10 -0.18 -13.20
CA SER A 90 -9.86 -0.56 -13.87
C SER A 90 -8.78 0.52 -13.73
N TYR A 91 -7.53 0.13 -13.99
CA TYR A 91 -6.43 1.09 -14.11
C TYR A 91 -6.69 2.14 -15.19
N ARG A 92 -7.32 1.74 -16.31
CA ARG A 92 -7.64 2.66 -17.41
C ARG A 92 -8.61 3.75 -16.95
N ASP A 93 -9.61 3.39 -16.14
CA ASP A 93 -10.56 4.38 -15.60
C ASP A 93 -9.81 5.38 -14.72
N LEU A 94 -8.95 4.88 -13.82
CA LEU A 94 -8.13 5.71 -12.95
C LEU A 94 -7.20 6.65 -13.75
N ASP A 95 -6.56 6.14 -14.81
CA ASP A 95 -5.67 6.90 -15.69
C ASP A 95 -6.44 7.99 -16.45
N THR A 96 -7.63 7.69 -16.97
CA THR A 96 -8.48 8.70 -17.63
C THR A 96 -8.98 9.76 -16.65
N MET A 97 -9.27 9.39 -15.39
CA MET A 97 -9.62 10.33 -14.34
C MET A 97 -8.43 11.24 -14.00
N TRP A 98 -7.22 10.68 -13.90
CA TRP A 98 -6.00 11.46 -13.68
C TRP A 98 -5.69 12.40 -14.83
N GLU A 99 -5.77 11.95 -16.08
CA GLU A 99 -5.57 12.82 -17.24
C GLU A 99 -6.64 13.92 -17.33
N SER A 100 -7.89 13.61 -16.96
CA SER A 100 -8.95 14.60 -16.85
C SER A 100 -8.70 15.61 -15.73
N ALA A 101 -8.20 15.17 -14.58
CA ALA A 101 -7.82 16.04 -13.47
C ALA A 101 -6.60 16.90 -13.80
N LYS A 102 -5.63 16.35 -14.53
CA LYS A 102 -4.43 17.03 -15.00
C LYS A 102 -4.76 18.16 -15.95
N LYS A 103 -5.76 17.99 -16.84
CA LYS A 103 -6.27 19.06 -17.71
C LYS A 103 -6.86 20.26 -16.94
N LYS A 104 -7.38 20.02 -15.73
CA LYS A 104 -7.89 21.09 -14.85
C LYS A 104 -6.79 21.82 -14.09
N CYS A 105 -5.57 21.29 -14.10
CA CYS A 105 -4.41 21.86 -13.44
C CYS A 105 -3.51 22.58 -14.44
N VAL A 106 -2.82 23.63 -14.00
CA VAL A 106 -1.75 24.25 -14.80
C VAL A 106 -0.65 23.24 -15.08
N ALA A 107 -0.30 23.06 -16.36
CA ALA A 107 0.77 22.17 -16.78
C ALA A 107 2.13 22.66 -16.28
N PHE A 108 3.04 21.73 -15.99
CA PHE A 108 4.43 22.07 -15.75
C PHE A 108 5.07 22.58 -17.05
N LYS A 109 5.78 23.70 -16.95
CA LYS A 109 6.65 24.24 -18.01
C LYS A 109 8.10 23.91 -17.66
N LYS A 110 8.85 23.47 -18.66
CA LYS A 110 10.30 23.26 -18.56
C LYS A 110 11.00 24.51 -19.08
N LYS A 111 11.94 25.06 -18.31
CA LYS A 111 12.83 26.14 -18.74
C LYS A 111 14.26 25.76 -18.42
N THR A 112 15.12 25.78 -19.44
CA THR A 112 16.55 25.57 -19.27
C THR A 112 17.20 26.90 -18.93
N VAL A 113 17.95 26.94 -17.84
CA VAL A 113 18.71 28.12 -17.40
C VAL A 113 20.19 27.80 -17.54
N SER A 114 20.89 28.64 -18.31
CA SER A 114 22.33 28.51 -18.52
C SER A 114 23.04 29.61 -17.74
N VAL A 115 23.88 29.24 -16.78
CA VAL A 115 24.62 30.17 -15.93
C VAL A 115 26.12 29.91 -16.08
N PRO A 116 26.94 30.92 -16.41
CA PRO A 116 28.39 30.78 -16.40
C PRO A 116 28.88 30.62 -14.97
N TYR A 117 29.61 29.54 -14.69
CA TYR A 117 30.23 29.28 -13.39
C TYR A 117 31.65 28.77 -13.58
N ARG A 118 32.64 29.48 -13.02
CA ARG A 118 34.08 29.15 -13.11
C ARG A 118 34.55 28.84 -14.55
N GLN A 119 34.22 29.72 -15.49
CA GLN A 119 34.56 29.63 -16.93
C GLN A 119 33.87 28.49 -17.70
N GLU A 120 32.96 27.75 -17.07
CA GLU A 120 32.13 26.74 -17.73
C GLU A 120 30.66 27.14 -17.74
N MET A 121 29.99 26.93 -18.86
CA MET A 121 28.53 27.14 -18.96
C MET A 121 27.80 25.95 -18.36
N ARG A 122 27.09 26.15 -17.26
CA ARG A 122 26.26 25.11 -16.64
C ARG A 122 24.81 25.30 -17.01
N THR A 123 24.20 24.27 -17.59
CA THR A 123 22.79 24.21 -17.97
C THR A 123 22.00 23.41 -16.94
N TYR A 124 20.93 24.00 -16.41
CA TYR A 124 20.01 23.33 -15.51
C TYR A 124 18.59 23.37 -16.06
N ASP A 125 17.93 22.21 -16.04
CA ASP A 125 16.54 22.08 -16.43
C ASP A 125 15.61 22.30 -15.24
N PHE A 126 14.88 23.41 -15.25
CA PHE A 126 13.93 23.76 -14.22
C PHE A 126 12.49 23.48 -14.68
N HIS A 127 11.78 22.65 -13.93
CA HIS A 127 10.36 22.37 -14.15
C HIS A 127 9.54 23.14 -13.12
N PHE A 128 8.62 23.99 -13.57
CA PHE A 128 7.79 24.82 -12.69
C PHE A 128 6.38 24.96 -13.22
N ARG A 129 5.46 25.34 -12.34
CA ARG A 129 4.12 25.80 -12.74
C ARG A 129 4.11 27.32 -12.62
N PRO A 130 3.87 28.06 -13.72
CA PRO A 130 3.76 29.51 -13.63
C PRO A 130 2.62 29.87 -12.69
N LEU A 131 2.94 30.55 -11.59
CA LEU A 131 1.94 30.90 -10.57
C LEU A 131 0.85 31.79 -11.15
N TRP A 132 1.16 32.61 -12.16
CA TRP A 132 0.22 33.51 -12.82
C TRP A 132 -0.81 32.80 -13.70
N ASP A 133 -0.45 31.65 -14.29
CA ASP A 133 -1.36 30.89 -15.14
C ASP A 133 -2.50 30.24 -14.32
N TRP A 134 -2.30 30.04 -13.02
CA TRP A 134 -3.31 29.45 -12.14
C TRP A 134 -4.50 30.37 -11.86
N PRO A 135 -4.34 31.62 -11.35
CA PRO A 135 -5.44 32.55 -11.17
C PRO A 135 -6.08 32.92 -12.52
N MET A 136 -5.29 33.09 -13.60
CA MET A 136 -5.86 33.38 -14.91
C MET A 136 -6.83 32.30 -15.38
N ASN A 137 -6.47 31.01 -15.22
CA ASN A 137 -7.39 29.91 -15.53
C ASN A 137 -8.68 29.92 -14.72
N ILE A 138 -8.68 30.51 -13.51
CA ILE A 138 -9.88 30.61 -12.66
C ILE A 138 -10.71 31.82 -13.08
N VAL A 139 -10.06 32.94 -13.37
CA VAL A 139 -10.68 34.19 -13.84
C VAL A 139 -11.34 34.01 -15.21
N ASP A 140 -10.70 33.27 -16.10
CA ASP A 140 -11.22 32.97 -17.44
C ASP A 140 -12.31 31.87 -17.42
N HIS A 141 -12.55 31.22 -16.28
CA HIS A 141 -13.50 30.12 -16.21
C HIS A 141 -14.95 30.67 -16.24
N PRO A 142 -15.79 30.33 -17.25
CA PRO A 142 -17.08 30.98 -17.48
C PRO A 142 -18.07 30.93 -16.31
N ARG A 143 -17.95 29.91 -15.44
CA ARG A 143 -18.82 29.76 -14.26
C ARG A 143 -18.28 30.44 -13.00
N LEU A 144 -16.99 30.74 -12.96
CA LEU A 144 -16.33 31.33 -11.79
C LEU A 144 -16.11 32.84 -11.98
N ALA A 145 -15.85 33.27 -13.21
CA ALA A 145 -15.70 34.68 -13.59
C ALA A 145 -16.81 35.59 -12.99
N PRO A 146 -18.11 35.23 -13.03
CA PRO A 146 -19.17 36.07 -12.47
C PRO A 146 -19.22 36.11 -10.94
N GLN A 147 -18.51 35.21 -10.25
CA GLN A 147 -18.47 35.15 -8.79
C GLN A 147 -17.34 36.00 -8.19
N PHE A 148 -16.44 36.53 -9.02
CA PHE A 148 -15.37 37.41 -8.56
C PHE A 148 -15.89 38.83 -8.37
N THR A 149 -15.74 39.35 -7.15
CA THR A 149 -15.87 40.78 -6.86
C THR A 149 -14.52 41.45 -7.10
N TRP A 150 -14.46 42.27 -8.14
CA TRP A 150 -13.24 42.97 -8.58
C TRP A 150 -13.06 44.34 -7.93
N ASP A 151 -14.09 44.81 -7.24
CA ASP A 151 -14.06 46.07 -6.52
C ASP A 151 -13.26 45.88 -5.22
N ALA A 152 -12.29 46.76 -5.00
CA ALA A 152 -11.59 46.84 -3.72
C ALA A 152 -12.48 47.61 -2.73
N GLU A 153 -12.87 46.96 -1.64
CA GLU A 153 -13.45 47.64 -0.46
C GLU A 153 -12.38 48.41 0.32
#